data_AF-A0A2N1RQP0-F1
#
_entry.id   AF-A0A2N1RQP0-F1
#
_cell.length_a   1.000
_cell.length_b   1.000
_cell.length_c   1.000
_cell.angle_alpha   90.00
_cell.angle_beta   90.00
_cell.angle_gamma   90.00
#
_symmetry.space_group_name_H-M   'P 1'
#
loop_
_entity.id
_entity.type
_entity.pdbx_description
1 polymer ?
#
loop_
_entity_poly.entity_id
_entity_poly.type
_entity_poly.pdbx_seq_one_letter_code
_entity_poly.pdbx_strand_id
1 'polypeptide(L)'
;MKVTADGILGSAQKINNKKKTEETEVKLDTKSPKSDSINISKVINSRIEALGKEVRDIQISLTKNQVIRDGIDQLLSAPSADAAETILNETTFNNSKILKDFVGTTFTPQEVESKKIDVKALISNDINSLTRIQVEMDNIIASDLTGSRKAESLMAGVSETLKKAPSGLENISNLDAEKVMKLIR
;
A
#
# COMPACT_ATOMS: atom_id res chain seq x y z
N MET A 1 28.77 74.01 1.51
CA MET A 1 27.41 73.86 0.95
C MET A 1 26.40 74.35 1.98
N LYS A 2 25.51 75.27 1.57
CA LYS A 2 24.31 75.68 2.33
C LYS A 2 23.35 74.48 2.42
N VAL A 3 22.66 74.27 3.55
CA VAL A 3 21.22 74.52 3.78
C VAL A 3 20.92 74.29 5.28
N THR A 4 20.19 75.23 5.89
CA THR A 4 19.48 75.12 7.18
C THR A 4 17.97 75.08 6.92
N ALA A 5 17.26 74.40 7.84
CA ALA A 5 15.86 74.55 8.23
C ALA A 5 14.76 74.27 7.19
N ASP A 6 14.16 73.07 7.26
CA ASP A 6 12.71 72.89 7.47
C ASP A 6 12.35 71.39 7.42
N GLY A 7 11.69 70.91 8.46
CA GLY A 7 11.38 69.49 8.70
C GLY A 7 11.72 69.06 10.14
N ILE A 8 11.47 69.87 11.17
CA ILE A 8 10.13 70.14 11.73
C ILE A 8 9.50 68.84 12.28
N LEU A 9 9.50 68.80 13.62
CA LEU A 9 8.43 68.28 14.48
C LEU A 9 8.20 66.78 14.50
N GLY A 10 8.82 66.13 15.48
CA GLY A 10 8.39 64.81 15.96
C GLY A 10 8.98 64.41 17.30
N SER A 11 9.37 65.39 18.11
CA SER A 11 9.82 65.21 19.49
C SER A 11 8.79 64.47 20.34
N ALA A 12 9.19 63.30 20.82
CA ALA A 12 9.06 62.87 22.22
C ALA A 12 8.08 63.68 23.07
N GLN A 13 6.84 63.21 23.17
CA GLN A 13 5.84 63.54 24.20
C GLN A 13 4.71 62.52 23.97
N LYS A 14 4.45 61.49 24.78
CA LYS A 14 4.09 61.49 26.19
C LYS A 14 4.09 60.03 26.69
N ILE A 15 4.88 59.74 27.70
CA ILE A 15 4.58 58.66 28.64
C ILE A 15 3.56 59.24 29.62
N ASN A 16 2.36 58.65 29.72
CA ASN A 16 1.49 58.90 30.86
C ASN A 16 0.85 57.59 31.31
N ASN A 17 1.34 57.10 32.45
CA ASN A 17 0.74 56.06 33.27
C ASN A 17 -0.68 56.46 33.70
N LYS A 18 -1.63 55.52 33.66
CA LYS A 18 -2.56 55.20 34.75
C LYS A 18 -3.41 53.96 34.42
N LYS A 19 -2.94 52.82 34.93
CA LYS A 19 -3.65 51.84 35.76
C LYS A 19 -5.20 51.90 35.75
N LYS A 20 -5.78 50.72 35.46
CA LYS A 20 -7.01 50.08 35.99
C LYS A 20 -8.18 49.84 35.01
N THR A 21 -8.43 48.53 34.82
CA THR A 21 -9.73 47.84 34.65
C THR A 21 -10.56 48.23 33.42
N GLU A 22 -10.63 47.33 32.45
CA GLU A 22 -11.79 46.46 32.26
C GLU A 22 -11.46 45.36 31.26
N GLU A 23 -12.08 44.20 31.50
CA GLU A 23 -11.92 42.95 30.79
C GLU A 23 -12.13 43.14 29.29
N THR A 24 -11.07 42.94 28.51
CA THR A 24 -11.24 42.64 27.08
C THR A 24 -10.63 41.27 26.89
N GLU A 25 -11.51 40.28 26.77
CA GLU A 25 -11.21 38.91 26.39
C GLU A 25 -10.10 38.91 25.33
N VAL A 26 -8.92 38.47 25.73
CA VAL A 26 -7.91 38.01 24.78
C VAL A 26 -8.53 36.79 24.13
N LYS A 27 -9.22 37.01 23.00
CA LYS A 27 -9.56 35.95 22.05
C LYS A 27 -8.25 35.34 21.59
N LEU A 28 -7.80 34.32 22.33
CA LEU A 28 -6.95 33.28 21.79
C LEU A 28 -7.64 32.81 20.52
N ASP A 29 -7.05 33.15 19.37
CA ASP A 29 -7.39 32.60 18.07
C ASP A 29 -7.02 31.11 18.11
N THR A 30 -7.91 30.33 18.75
CA THR A 30 -7.94 28.88 18.77
C THR A 30 -8.44 28.41 17.42
N LYS A 31 -7.62 28.61 16.38
CA LYS A 31 -7.83 27.95 15.09
C LYS A 31 -7.57 26.45 15.22
N SER A 32 -8.64 25.80 15.68
CA SER A 32 -9.17 24.50 15.28
C SER A 32 -8.20 23.33 15.04
N PRO A 33 -7.85 22.55 16.07
CA PRO A 33 -7.40 21.16 15.89
C PRO A 33 -8.39 20.29 15.08
N LYS A 34 -9.64 20.74 14.93
CA LYS A 34 -10.69 20.10 14.11
C LYS A 34 -10.48 20.24 12.60
N SER A 35 -9.74 21.23 12.12
CA SER A 35 -9.52 21.40 10.67
C SER A 35 -8.46 20.42 10.15
N ASP A 36 -7.38 20.24 10.91
CA ASP A 36 -6.29 19.34 10.57
C ASP A 36 -6.74 17.87 10.63
N SER A 37 -7.60 17.51 11.60
CA SER A 37 -8.16 16.17 11.70
C SER A 37 -9.03 15.80 10.49
N ILE A 38 -9.84 16.73 9.97
CA ILE A 38 -10.66 16.51 8.77
C ILE A 38 -9.78 16.27 7.53
N ASN A 39 -8.66 17.00 7.40
CA ASN A 39 -7.73 16.80 6.29
C ASN A 39 -6.99 15.47 6.40
N ILE A 40 -6.53 15.09 7.60
CA ILE A 40 -5.87 13.80 7.84
C ILE A 40 -6.82 12.63 7.54
N SER A 41 -8.07 12.67 8.00
CA SER A 41 -9.03 11.62 7.71
C SER A 41 -9.32 11.47 6.20
N LYS A 42 -9.32 12.57 5.43
CA LYS A 42 -9.46 12.50 3.96
C LYS A 42 -8.25 11.83 3.29
N VAL A 43 -7.03 12.20 3.71
CA VAL A 43 -5.79 11.60 3.19
C VAL A 43 -5.75 10.10 3.48
N ILE A 44 -6.09 9.69 4.71
CA ILE A 44 -6.07 8.27 5.08
C ILE A 44 -7.15 7.48 4.34
N ASN A 45 -8.37 8.02 4.20
CA ASN A 45 -9.41 7.37 3.40
C ASN A 45 -8.97 7.17 1.94
N SER A 46 -8.32 8.17 1.34
CA SER A 46 -7.75 8.04 0.00
C SER A 46 -6.64 6.97 -0.05
N ARG A 47 -5.80 6.87 0.99
CA ARG A 47 -4.80 5.81 1.08
C ARG A 47 -5.43 4.42 1.22
N ILE A 48 -6.47 4.26 2.03
CA ILE A 48 -7.24 3.00 2.15
C ILE A 48 -7.84 2.60 0.80
N GLU A 49 -8.37 3.55 0.04
CA GLU A 49 -8.91 3.28 -1.31
C GLU A 49 -7.81 2.85 -2.29
N ALA A 50 -6.64 3.49 -2.23
CA ALA A 50 -5.48 3.10 -3.02
C ALA A 50 -4.98 1.70 -2.67
N LEU A 51 -4.85 1.39 -1.37
CA LEU A 51 -4.50 0.05 -0.88
C LEU A 51 -5.55 -0.98 -1.30
N GLY A 52 -6.84 -0.63 -1.27
CA GLY A 52 -7.91 -1.50 -1.76
C GLY A 52 -7.80 -1.82 -3.25
N LYS A 53 -7.35 -0.86 -4.07
CA LYS A 53 -7.05 -1.12 -5.49
C LYS A 53 -5.82 -2.04 -5.63
N GLU A 54 -4.75 -1.74 -4.91
CA GLU A 54 -3.52 -2.53 -4.93
C GLU A 54 -3.78 -4.00 -4.54
N VAL A 55 -4.59 -4.24 -3.51
CA VAL A 55 -5.00 -5.60 -3.11
C VAL A 55 -5.74 -6.32 -4.24
N ARG A 56 -6.68 -5.67 -4.93
CA ARG A 56 -7.39 -6.29 -6.07
C ARG A 56 -6.43 -6.63 -7.21
N ASP A 57 -5.53 -5.71 -7.54
CA ASP A 57 -4.54 -5.91 -8.60
C ASP A 57 -3.60 -7.09 -8.25
N ILE A 58 -3.15 -7.18 -7.00
CA ILE A 58 -2.36 -8.31 -6.51
C ILE A 58 -3.16 -9.61 -6.52
N GLN A 59 -4.43 -9.62 -6.13
CA GLN A 59 -5.28 -10.82 -6.19
C GLN A 59 -5.46 -11.33 -7.62
N ILE A 60 -5.64 -10.43 -8.58
CA ILE A 60 -5.71 -10.77 -10.01
C ILE A 60 -4.38 -11.38 -10.47
N SER A 61 -3.26 -10.75 -10.13
CA SER A 61 -1.91 -11.24 -10.43
C SER A 61 -1.67 -12.64 -9.82
N LEU A 62 -1.97 -12.80 -8.53
CA LEU A 62 -1.76 -14.04 -7.80
C LEU A 62 -2.59 -15.18 -8.39
N THR A 63 -3.87 -14.93 -8.70
CA THR A 63 -4.75 -15.92 -9.33
C THR A 63 -4.21 -16.33 -10.70
N LYS A 64 -3.81 -15.34 -11.53
CA LYS A 64 -3.19 -15.60 -12.83
C LYS A 64 -1.94 -16.47 -12.69
N ASN A 65 -1.04 -16.10 -11.77
CA ASN A 65 0.22 -16.81 -11.56
C ASN A 65 0.02 -18.22 -10.98
N GLN A 66 -1.01 -18.43 -10.15
CA GLN A 66 -1.41 -19.76 -9.69
C GLN A 66 -1.90 -20.64 -10.85
N VAL A 67 -2.77 -20.12 -11.72
CA VAL A 67 -3.22 -20.87 -12.91
C VAL A 67 -2.04 -21.21 -13.84
N ILE A 68 -1.08 -20.30 -14.00
CA ILE A 68 0.16 -20.58 -14.76
C ILE A 68 0.96 -21.70 -14.08
N ARG A 69 1.16 -21.63 -12.76
CA ARG A 69 1.89 -22.66 -12.02
C ARG A 69 1.24 -24.04 -12.17
N ASP A 70 -0.07 -24.12 -11.97
CA ASP A 70 -0.82 -25.37 -12.09
C ASP A 70 -0.73 -25.92 -13.52
N GLY A 71 -0.83 -25.05 -14.52
CA GLY A 71 -0.63 -25.40 -15.93
C GLY A 71 0.78 -25.89 -16.24
N ILE A 72 1.82 -25.30 -15.64
CA ILE A 72 3.21 -25.77 -15.75
C ILE A 72 3.38 -27.15 -15.10
N ASP A 73 2.80 -27.36 -13.91
CA ASP A 73 2.85 -28.65 -13.23
C ASP A 73 2.14 -29.74 -14.06
N GLN A 74 1.00 -29.42 -14.68
CA GLN A 74 0.33 -30.31 -15.63
C GLN A 74 1.19 -30.59 -16.86
N LEU A 75 1.82 -29.56 -17.43
CA LEU A 75 2.67 -29.67 -18.63
C LEU A 75 3.88 -30.58 -18.40
N LEU A 76 4.50 -30.50 -17.23
CA LEU A 76 5.62 -31.36 -16.84
C LEU A 76 5.20 -32.82 -16.62
N SER A 77 3.93 -33.05 -16.24
CA SER A 77 3.34 -34.37 -16.05
C SER A 77 2.68 -34.94 -17.31
N ALA A 78 2.70 -34.22 -18.42
CA ALA A 78 1.98 -34.59 -19.64
C ALA A 78 2.55 -35.89 -20.25
N PRO A 79 1.72 -36.91 -20.53
CA PRO A 79 2.18 -38.21 -21.03
C PRO A 79 2.53 -38.22 -22.53
N SER A 80 2.09 -37.22 -23.29
CA SER A 80 2.31 -37.12 -24.74
C SER A 80 2.32 -35.67 -25.21
N ALA A 81 2.81 -35.44 -26.44
CA ALA A 81 2.81 -34.13 -27.07
C ALA A 81 1.39 -33.58 -27.29
N ASP A 82 0.44 -34.44 -27.69
CA ASP A 82 -0.96 -34.05 -27.87
C ASP A 82 -1.59 -33.59 -26.53
N ALA A 83 -1.29 -34.28 -25.43
CA ALA A 83 -1.76 -33.88 -24.11
C ALA A 83 -1.18 -32.52 -23.68
N ALA A 84 0.11 -32.28 -23.97
CA ALA A 84 0.75 -31.00 -23.70
C ALA A 84 0.13 -29.85 -24.52
N GLU A 85 -0.23 -30.09 -25.79
CA GLU A 85 -0.92 -29.11 -26.63
C GLU A 85 -2.32 -28.79 -26.11
N THR A 86 -3.07 -29.80 -25.63
CA THR A 86 -4.37 -29.58 -24.98
C THR A 86 -4.22 -28.70 -23.74
N ILE A 87 -3.27 -29.01 -22.84
CA ILE A 87 -3.02 -28.23 -21.62
C ILE A 87 -2.72 -26.76 -21.95
N LEU A 88 -1.88 -26.50 -22.95
CA LEU A 88 -1.56 -25.13 -23.40
C LEU A 88 -2.78 -24.35 -23.91
N ASN A 89 -3.72 -25.04 -24.55
CA ASN A 89 -4.90 -24.43 -25.13
C ASN A 89 -6.05 -24.25 -24.14
N GLU A 90 -6.19 -25.16 -23.17
CA GLU A 90 -7.25 -25.15 -22.15
C GLU A 90 -6.91 -24.24 -20.97
N THR A 91 -5.62 -24.07 -20.64
CA THR A 91 -5.19 -23.19 -19.55
C THR A 91 -5.39 -21.72 -19.91
N THR A 92 -6.54 -21.19 -19.50
CA THR A 92 -6.98 -19.83 -19.80
C THR A 92 -7.26 -19.02 -18.54
N PHE A 93 -7.07 -17.71 -18.63
CA PHE A 93 -7.45 -16.75 -17.61
C PHE A 93 -7.96 -15.49 -18.30
N ASN A 94 -9.13 -15.00 -17.90
CA ASN A 94 -9.82 -13.88 -18.57
C ASN A 94 -9.88 -14.06 -20.11
N ASN A 95 -10.32 -15.23 -20.57
CA ASN A 95 -10.43 -15.61 -21.99
C ASN A 95 -9.12 -15.55 -22.79
N SER A 96 -7.97 -15.47 -22.12
CA SER A 96 -6.63 -15.43 -22.75
C SER A 96 -5.87 -16.71 -22.44
N LYS A 97 -5.11 -17.24 -23.41
CA LYS A 97 -4.30 -18.46 -23.28
C LYS A 97 -2.98 -18.19 -22.55
N ILE A 98 -3.10 -17.89 -21.26
CA ILE A 98 -2.00 -17.40 -20.43
C ILE A 98 -0.80 -18.36 -20.33
N LEU A 99 -1.01 -19.68 -20.34
CA LEU A 99 0.09 -20.63 -20.24
C LEU A 99 0.91 -20.64 -21.53
N LYS A 100 0.22 -20.61 -22.69
CA LYS A 100 0.85 -20.49 -24.01
C LYS A 100 1.62 -19.17 -24.15
N ASP A 101 1.08 -18.08 -23.64
CA ASP A 101 1.75 -16.77 -23.65
C ASP A 101 2.98 -16.75 -22.72
N PHE A 102 2.96 -17.52 -21.63
CA PHE A 102 4.02 -17.53 -20.63
C PHE A 102 5.20 -18.47 -20.98
N VAL A 103 4.88 -19.66 -21.48
CA VAL A 103 5.84 -20.72 -21.81
C VAL A 103 6.29 -20.63 -23.28
N GLY A 104 5.42 -20.17 -24.18
CA GLY A 104 5.65 -20.13 -25.62
C GLY A 104 5.06 -21.34 -26.36
N THR A 105 5.16 -21.33 -27.70
CA THR A 105 4.64 -22.41 -28.56
C THR A 105 5.59 -23.60 -28.69
N THR A 106 6.88 -23.37 -28.50
CA THR A 106 7.93 -24.39 -28.56
C THR A 106 8.73 -24.29 -27.27
N PHE A 107 8.79 -25.37 -26.51
CA PHE A 107 9.45 -25.41 -25.21
C PHE A 107 10.13 -26.76 -25.02
N THR A 108 11.24 -26.74 -24.29
CA THR A 108 11.93 -27.92 -23.78
C THR A 108 11.53 -28.15 -22.32
N PRO A 109 11.63 -29.38 -21.80
CA PRO A 109 11.34 -29.65 -20.38
C PRO A 109 12.17 -28.80 -19.42
N GLN A 110 13.43 -28.50 -19.78
CA GLN A 110 14.31 -27.65 -18.98
C GLN A 110 13.83 -26.18 -18.95
N GLU A 111 13.33 -25.65 -20.07
CA GLU A 111 12.74 -24.31 -20.11
C GLU A 111 11.45 -24.22 -19.27
N VAL A 112 10.62 -25.27 -19.30
CA VAL A 112 9.40 -25.33 -18.47
C VAL A 112 9.74 -25.34 -16.98
N GLU A 113 10.76 -26.08 -16.56
CA GLU A 113 11.23 -26.08 -15.17
C GLU A 113 11.81 -24.70 -14.78
N SER A 114 12.51 -24.02 -15.68
CA SER A 114 12.95 -22.62 -15.45
C SER A 114 11.75 -21.69 -15.26
N LYS A 115 10.73 -21.81 -16.11
CA LYS A 115 9.49 -21.03 -16.01
C LYS A 115 8.72 -21.31 -14.71
N LYS A 116 8.82 -22.52 -14.16
CA LYS A 116 8.30 -22.88 -12.85
C LYS A 116 8.96 -22.10 -11.72
N ILE A 117 10.27 -21.88 -11.81
CA ILE A 117 11.01 -21.06 -10.85
C ILE A 117 10.58 -19.59 -10.97
N ASP A 118 10.45 -19.08 -12.19
CA ASP A 118 10.02 -17.70 -12.46
C ASP A 118 8.62 -17.43 -11.88
N VAL A 119 7.64 -18.30 -12.14
CA VAL A 119 6.28 -18.12 -11.61
C VAL A 119 6.23 -18.22 -10.08
N LYS A 120 7.08 -19.06 -9.48
CA LYS A 120 7.22 -19.12 -8.01
C LYS A 120 7.74 -17.80 -7.45
N ALA A 121 8.70 -17.16 -8.11
CA ALA A 121 9.20 -15.85 -7.71
C ALA A 121 8.11 -14.77 -7.82
N LEU A 122 7.30 -14.78 -8.90
CA LEU A 122 6.17 -13.86 -9.07
C LEU A 122 5.14 -14.02 -7.94
N ILE A 123 4.73 -15.25 -7.64
CA ILE A 123 3.81 -15.54 -6.51
C ILE A 123 4.40 -15.05 -5.19
N SER A 124 5.70 -15.27 -4.95
CA SER A 124 6.36 -14.79 -3.73
C SER A 124 6.37 -13.27 -3.63
N ASN A 125 6.54 -12.56 -4.75
CA ASN A 125 6.51 -11.10 -4.78
C ASN A 125 5.10 -10.54 -4.50
N ASP A 126 4.06 -11.19 -5.04
CA ASP A 126 2.66 -10.85 -4.77
C ASP A 126 2.33 -11.03 -3.28
N ILE A 127 2.78 -12.13 -2.66
CA ILE A 127 2.62 -12.39 -1.23
C ILE A 127 3.36 -11.34 -0.38
N ASN A 128 4.62 -11.03 -0.72
CA ASN A 128 5.39 -10.00 -0.03
C ASN A 128 4.69 -8.63 -0.07
N SER A 129 4.06 -8.31 -1.20
CA SER A 129 3.29 -7.07 -1.35
C SER A 129 2.05 -7.08 -0.46
N LEU A 130 1.31 -8.18 -0.39
CA LEU A 130 0.18 -8.34 0.55
C LEU A 130 0.61 -8.20 2.01
N THR A 131 1.76 -8.77 2.40
CA THR A 131 2.30 -8.62 3.76
C THR A 131 2.63 -7.17 4.08
N ARG A 132 3.22 -6.41 3.14
CA ARG A 132 3.48 -4.97 3.33
C ARG A 132 2.19 -4.18 3.52
N ILE A 133 1.17 -4.46 2.71
CA ILE A 133 -0.16 -3.84 2.84
C ILE A 133 -0.78 -4.17 4.20
N GLN A 134 -0.66 -5.42 4.67
CA GLN A 134 -1.16 -5.82 5.98
C GLN A 134 -0.54 -4.96 7.10
N VAL A 135 0.79 -4.84 7.12
CA VAL A 135 1.50 -4.01 8.12
C VAL A 135 1.08 -2.54 8.03
N GLU A 136 0.90 -2.02 6.82
CA GLU A 136 0.43 -0.63 6.65
C GLU A 136 -1.00 -0.45 7.18
N MET A 137 -1.88 -1.41 6.95
CA MET A 137 -3.24 -1.40 7.47
C MET A 137 -3.27 -1.53 9.00
N ASP A 138 -2.41 -2.37 9.59
CA ASP A 138 -2.23 -2.48 11.04
C ASP A 138 -1.85 -1.12 11.65
N ASN A 139 -0.93 -0.39 11.02
CA ASN A 139 -0.51 0.94 11.47
C ASN A 139 -1.64 1.97 11.38
N ILE A 140 -2.45 1.93 10.31
CA ILE A 140 -3.60 2.83 10.15
C ILE A 140 -4.64 2.58 11.24
N ILE A 141 -4.95 1.31 11.54
CA ILE A 141 -5.91 0.93 12.58
C ILE A 141 -5.38 1.31 13.97
N ALA A 142 -4.11 1.01 14.26
CA ALA A 142 -3.47 1.32 15.54
C ALA A 142 -3.40 2.83 15.82
N SER A 143 -3.39 3.66 14.78
CA SER A 143 -3.35 5.11 14.93
C SER A 143 -4.70 5.74 15.31
N ASP A 144 -5.81 4.98 15.36
CA ASP A 144 -7.18 5.43 15.69
C ASP A 144 -7.66 6.67 14.88
N LEU A 145 -7.05 6.88 13.70
CA LEU A 145 -7.26 8.07 12.86
C LEU A 145 -8.46 7.98 11.90
N THR A 146 -9.11 6.80 11.84
CA THR A 146 -10.21 6.52 10.90
C THR A 146 -11.31 5.68 11.53
N GLY A 147 -12.57 5.96 11.14
CA GLY A 147 -13.70 5.07 11.40
C GLY A 147 -13.41 3.66 10.87
N SER A 148 -13.15 2.74 11.78
CA SER A 148 -12.36 1.51 11.60
C SER A 148 -12.89 0.51 10.56
N ARG A 149 -14.18 0.57 10.20
CA ARG A 149 -14.85 -0.50 9.45
C ARG A 149 -14.29 -0.78 8.04
N LYS A 150 -13.90 0.27 7.29
CA LYS A 150 -13.35 0.08 5.93
C LYS A 150 -11.97 -0.57 5.97
N ALA A 151 -11.15 -0.14 6.94
CA ALA A 151 -9.81 -0.66 7.14
C ALA A 151 -9.84 -2.13 7.60
N GLU A 152 -10.68 -2.44 8.60
CA GLU A 152 -10.91 -3.80 9.10
C GLU A 152 -11.39 -4.74 8.00
N SER A 153 -12.34 -4.31 7.16
CA SER A 153 -12.86 -5.12 6.05
C SER A 153 -11.79 -5.43 5.01
N LEU A 154 -10.91 -4.48 4.70
CA LEU A 154 -9.81 -4.70 3.76
C LEU A 154 -8.77 -5.68 4.36
N MET A 155 -8.44 -5.50 5.63
CA MET A 155 -7.52 -6.38 6.36
C MET A 155 -8.02 -7.82 6.44
N ALA A 156 -9.31 -8.03 6.65
CA ALA A 156 -9.92 -9.36 6.62
C ALA A 156 -9.72 -10.04 5.25
N GLY A 157 -9.92 -9.31 4.15
CA GLY A 157 -9.70 -9.82 2.79
C GLY A 157 -8.23 -10.14 2.48
N VAL A 158 -7.29 -9.30 2.93
CA VAL A 158 -5.85 -9.56 2.80
C VAL A 158 -5.46 -10.81 3.58
N SER A 159 -5.93 -10.93 4.82
CA SER A 159 -5.66 -12.10 5.68
C SER A 159 -6.23 -13.38 5.08
N GLU A 160 -7.44 -13.34 4.51
CA GLU A 160 -8.03 -14.49 3.83
C GLU A 160 -7.23 -14.91 2.61
N THR A 161 -6.75 -13.94 1.82
CA THR A 161 -5.93 -14.20 0.63
C THR A 161 -4.59 -14.85 1.00
N LEU A 162 -3.93 -14.35 2.05
CA LEU A 162 -2.69 -14.92 2.57
C LEU A 162 -2.88 -16.33 3.12
N LYS A 163 -3.99 -16.61 3.81
CA LYS A 163 -4.30 -17.97 4.30
C LYS A 163 -4.53 -18.98 3.18
N LYS A 164 -5.02 -18.53 2.02
CA LYS A 164 -5.23 -19.37 0.82
C LYS A 164 -3.98 -19.50 -0.04
N ALA A 165 -2.91 -18.77 0.26
CA ALA A 165 -1.65 -18.91 -0.46
C ALA A 165 -1.03 -20.30 -0.20
N PRO A 166 -0.45 -20.96 -1.22
CA PRO A 166 0.02 -22.33 -1.10
C PRO A 166 1.12 -22.47 -0.03
N SER A 167 1.03 -23.52 0.78
CA SER A 167 1.81 -23.83 2.00
C SER A 167 3.32 -24.09 1.80
N GLY A 168 3.91 -23.63 0.70
CA GLY A 168 5.36 -23.72 0.43
C GLY A 168 6.15 -22.46 0.77
N LEU A 169 5.50 -21.48 1.42
CA LEU A 169 6.07 -20.17 1.77
C LEU A 169 6.18 -19.97 3.29
N GLU A 170 6.15 -21.05 4.08
CA GLU A 170 6.23 -21.05 5.55
C GLU A 170 7.48 -20.33 6.11
N ASN A 171 8.46 -19.97 5.27
CA ASN A 171 9.64 -19.21 5.66
C ASN A 171 9.54 -17.67 5.48
N ILE A 172 8.40 -17.11 5.03
CA ILE A 172 8.24 -15.64 4.89
C ILE A 172 7.72 -14.98 6.18
N SER A 173 7.31 -15.76 7.18
CA SER A 173 6.87 -15.24 8.49
C SER A 173 8.01 -15.11 9.52
N ASN A 174 9.23 -14.76 9.10
CA ASN A 174 10.28 -14.27 10.01
C ASN A 174 10.47 -12.75 9.85
N LEU A 175 9.35 -12.01 9.80
CA LEU A 175 9.36 -10.58 10.10
C LEU A 175 9.65 -10.45 11.60
N ASP A 176 10.93 -10.42 11.90
CA ASP A 176 11.51 -10.11 13.19
C ASP A 176 10.81 -8.89 13.80
N ALA A 177 10.10 -9.12 14.91
CA ALA A 177 9.37 -8.09 15.64
C ALA A 177 10.29 -6.91 16.04
N GLU A 178 11.60 -7.12 16.16
CA GLU A 178 12.57 -6.04 16.40
C GLU A 178 12.70 -5.07 15.22
N LYS A 179 12.54 -5.53 13.97
CA LYS A 179 12.58 -4.64 12.79
C LYS A 179 11.34 -3.76 12.68
N VAL A 180 10.18 -4.26 13.11
CA VAL A 180 8.94 -3.47 13.18
C VAL A 180 9.05 -2.38 14.26
N MET A 181 9.63 -2.70 15.41
CA MET A 181 9.85 -1.74 16.51
C MET A 181 10.83 -0.60 16.18
N LYS A 182 11.80 -0.85 15.29
CA LYS A 182 12.80 0.18 14.88
C LYS A 182 12.25 1.25 13.95
N LEU A 183 11.12 1.00 13.29
CA LEU A 183 10.41 1.97 12.44
C LEU A 183 9.46 2.88 13.24
N ILE A 184 9.25 2.59 14.53
CA ILE A 184 8.32 3.32 15.44
C ILE A 184 9.07 4.32 16.34
N ARG A 185 10.38 4.57 16.12
CA ARG A 185 11.15 5.57 16.87
C ARG A 185 11.57 6.76 16.04
#